data_AF-A0AAN7CDP8-F1
#
_entry.id   AF-A0AAN7CDP8-F1
#
_cell.length_a   1.000
_cell.length_b   1.000
_cell.length_c   1.000
_cell.angle_alpha   90.00
_cell.angle_beta   90.00
_cell.angle_gamma   90.00
#
_symmetry.space_group_name_H-M   'P 1'
#
loop_
_entity.id
_entity.type
_entity.pdbx_description
1 polymer ?
#
loop_
_entity_poly.entity_id
_entity_poly.type
_entity_poly.pdbx_seq_one_letter_code
_entity_poly.pdbx_strand_id
1 'polypeptide(L)'
;MDPSFHEARQRFTKPKPKHSGYKLTKFQRHLARNPYAKALATPVRRCPITGANLPSFFLQRFVLVSHPETGKPWFMPHGLDSKAPDTRDEASEGDYAELQSAEEQSSGTVDETTQDARTEQELESPTQDTPSRMEMSQEPAESAVKARKATKTGPTGYVLSRQALLQGFQELNSVYFNGYKKLLRMSSSGGTNLGAVLGSANWHSEMDAVVLELMRRRVFDALLFFAKKSGEEGRKYVVKCERWNDVKALKHRGCLLFLGLPEGATPDSVPQYAPPRLSVMDVGPVKLGSKLAVHNLHVLLGEERIARLRQESELLRDGSLFLLGRQATLNLQMLLWKLQGYMAWDQTQETSSADHESN
;
A
#
# COMPACT_ATOMS: atom_id res chain seq x y z
N MET A 1 -48.22 0.80 28.60
CA MET A 1 -47.59 0.94 27.26
C MET A 1 -46.91 -0.38 26.94
N ASP A 2 -47.07 -0.88 25.72
CA ASP A 2 -46.59 -2.20 25.30
C ASP A 2 -45.06 -2.19 25.06
N PRO A 3 -44.27 -3.01 25.77
CA PRO A 3 -42.81 -3.07 25.60
C PRO A 3 -42.37 -3.46 24.19
N SER A 4 -43.19 -4.22 23.44
CA SER A 4 -42.90 -4.61 22.06
C SER A 4 -42.84 -3.41 21.09
N PHE A 5 -43.63 -2.38 21.36
CA PHE A 5 -43.66 -1.15 20.57
C PHE A 5 -42.37 -0.35 20.69
N HIS A 6 -41.78 -0.29 21.88
CA HIS A 6 -40.51 0.40 22.12
C HIS A 6 -39.34 -0.35 21.46
N GLU A 7 -39.35 -1.68 21.47
CA GLU A 7 -38.33 -2.50 20.83
C GLU A 7 -38.36 -2.39 19.30
N ALA A 8 -39.55 -2.41 18.71
CA ALA A 8 -39.75 -2.22 17.27
C ALA A 8 -39.29 -0.84 16.77
N ARG A 9 -39.39 0.19 17.61
CA ARG A 9 -38.92 1.55 17.28
C ARG A 9 -37.40 1.68 17.43
N GLN A 10 -36.81 0.99 18.41
CA GLN A 10 -35.37 1.05 18.67
C GLN A 10 -34.53 0.12 17.78
N ARG A 11 -35.11 -0.88 17.11
CA ARG A 11 -34.37 -1.84 16.26
C ARG A 11 -33.58 -1.20 15.12
N PHE A 12 -34.02 -0.05 14.61
CA PHE A 12 -33.34 0.69 13.54
C PHE A 12 -32.32 1.73 14.05
N THR A 13 -32.34 2.01 15.36
CA THR A 13 -31.40 2.93 16.02
C THR A 13 -30.25 2.18 16.70
N LYS A 14 -30.47 0.90 17.05
CA LYS A 14 -29.40 0.03 17.55
C LYS A 14 -28.39 -0.21 16.43
N PRO A 15 -27.07 0.00 16.67
CA PRO A 15 -26.05 -0.35 15.69
C PRO A 15 -26.18 -1.84 15.38
N LYS A 16 -26.02 -2.20 14.10
CA LYS A 16 -26.01 -3.61 13.69
C LYS A 16 -25.02 -4.36 14.58
N PRO A 17 -25.38 -5.55 15.11
CA PRO A 17 -24.44 -6.34 15.90
C PRO A 17 -23.18 -6.50 15.06
N LYS A 18 -22.03 -6.12 15.62
CA LYS A 18 -20.75 -6.40 14.97
C LYS A 18 -20.68 -7.91 14.85
N HIS A 19 -20.64 -8.43 13.62
CA HIS A 19 -20.46 -9.86 13.40
C HIS A 19 -19.24 -10.30 14.22
N SER A 20 -19.45 -11.21 15.17
CA SER A 20 -18.38 -11.80 15.97
C SER A 20 -17.41 -12.50 15.01
N GLY A 21 -16.12 -12.38 15.32
CA GLY A 21 -15.00 -12.64 14.41
C GLY A 21 -15.10 -13.97 13.67
N TYR A 22 -15.59 -13.94 12.43
CA TYR A 22 -15.52 -15.09 11.56
C TYR A 22 -14.04 -15.34 11.28
N LYS A 23 -13.54 -16.52 11.64
CA LYS A 23 -12.16 -16.92 11.32
C LYS A 23 -12.01 -16.88 9.81
N LEU A 24 -11.18 -15.96 9.30
CA LEU A 24 -10.98 -15.82 7.87
C LEU A 24 -10.46 -17.14 7.30
N THR A 25 -11.08 -17.59 6.20
CA THR A 25 -10.59 -18.76 5.46
C THR A 25 -9.15 -18.53 5.02
N LYS A 26 -8.40 -19.62 4.80
CA LYS A 26 -7.02 -19.54 4.32
C LYS A 26 -6.91 -18.67 3.06
N PHE A 27 -7.85 -18.82 2.12
CA PHE A 27 -7.89 -18.00 0.91
C PHE A 27 -8.12 -16.51 1.23
N GLN A 28 -9.09 -16.17 2.08
CA GLN A 28 -9.35 -14.78 2.47
C GLN A 28 -8.14 -14.13 3.16
N ARG A 29 -7.42 -14.87 4.01
CA ARG A 29 -6.16 -14.39 4.62
C ARG A 29 -5.09 -14.09 3.57
N HIS A 30 -4.93 -14.97 2.58
CA HIS A 30 -3.99 -14.73 1.48
C HIS A 30 -4.41 -13.55 0.60
N LEU A 31 -5.70 -13.42 0.30
CA LEU A 31 -6.24 -12.31 -0.48
C LEU A 31 -6.05 -10.96 0.25
N ALA A 32 -6.29 -10.93 1.57
CA ALA A 32 -6.04 -9.77 2.42
C ALA A 32 -4.56 -9.36 2.48
N ARG A 33 -3.65 -10.32 2.27
CA ARG A 33 -2.20 -10.11 2.20
C ARG A 33 -1.69 -9.79 0.79
N ASN A 34 -2.55 -9.78 -0.23
CA ASN A 34 -2.13 -9.49 -1.58
C ASN A 34 -2.22 -7.96 -1.85
N PRO A 35 -1.10 -7.26 -2.12
CA PRO A 35 -1.10 -5.82 -2.38
C PRO A 35 -1.91 -5.46 -3.64
N TYR A 36 -1.88 -6.31 -4.67
CA TYR A 36 -2.62 -6.11 -5.91
C TYR A 36 -4.13 -6.22 -5.70
N ALA A 37 -4.57 -7.21 -4.93
CA ALA A 37 -5.98 -7.36 -4.58
C ALA A 37 -6.49 -6.15 -3.78
N LYS A 38 -5.70 -5.66 -2.81
CA LYS A 38 -6.04 -4.45 -2.03
C LYS A 38 -6.20 -3.21 -2.90
N ALA A 39 -5.29 -3.00 -3.85
CA ALA A 39 -5.35 -1.90 -4.80
C ALA A 39 -6.60 -1.99 -5.71
N LEU A 40 -6.92 -3.18 -6.23
CA LEU A 40 -8.11 -3.42 -7.04
C LEU A 40 -9.41 -3.26 -6.24
N ALA A 41 -9.40 -3.59 -4.96
CA ALA A 41 -10.54 -3.42 -4.06
C ALA A 41 -10.82 -1.96 -3.68
N THR A 42 -9.96 -1.01 -4.07
CA THR A 42 -10.23 0.41 -3.80
C THR A 42 -11.43 0.91 -4.61
N PRO A 43 -12.17 1.93 -4.12
CA PRO A 43 -13.37 2.41 -4.80
C PRO A 43 -13.10 2.84 -6.25
N VAL A 44 -13.96 2.44 -7.17
CA VAL A 44 -13.89 2.88 -8.57
C VAL A 44 -14.25 4.37 -8.64
N ARG A 45 -13.45 5.11 -9.41
CA ARG A 45 -13.57 6.55 -9.63
C ARG A 45 -13.33 6.85 -11.11
N ARG A 46 -13.99 7.90 -11.60
CA ARG A 46 -13.82 8.38 -12.98
C ARG A 46 -12.74 9.45 -13.03
N CYS A 47 -11.80 9.32 -13.96
CA CYS A 47 -10.92 10.41 -14.34
C CYS A 47 -11.67 11.36 -15.30
N PRO A 48 -11.89 12.64 -14.96
CA PRO A 48 -12.62 13.57 -15.81
C PRO A 48 -11.81 14.02 -17.04
N ILE A 49 -10.52 13.70 -17.09
CA ILE A 49 -9.61 14.11 -18.17
C ILE A 49 -9.54 13.02 -19.24
N THR A 50 -9.27 11.77 -18.84
CA THR A 50 -9.17 10.63 -19.77
C THR A 50 -10.49 9.87 -19.92
N GLY A 51 -11.48 10.14 -19.07
CA GLY A 51 -12.75 9.41 -19.04
C GLY A 51 -12.68 8.02 -18.40
N ALA A 52 -11.49 7.52 -18.04
CA ALA A 52 -11.29 6.17 -17.52
C ALA A 52 -11.95 5.96 -16.15
N ASN A 53 -12.61 4.82 -15.96
CA ASN A 53 -13.16 4.38 -14.67
C ASN A 53 -12.22 3.32 -14.08
N LEU A 54 -11.47 3.68 -13.05
CA LEU A 54 -10.47 2.81 -12.43
C LEU A 54 -10.58 2.85 -10.91
N PRO A 55 -10.13 1.80 -10.20
CA PRO A 55 -9.92 1.87 -8.75
C PRO A 55 -9.05 3.08 -8.39
N SER A 56 -9.43 3.78 -7.31
CA SER A 56 -8.78 5.02 -6.89
C SER A 56 -7.27 4.89 -6.64
N PHE A 57 -6.77 3.68 -6.39
CA PHE A 57 -5.34 3.39 -6.32
C PHE A 57 -4.55 3.83 -7.57
N PHE A 58 -5.11 3.62 -8.76
CA PHE A 58 -4.48 3.99 -10.04
C PHE A 58 -4.66 5.47 -10.39
N LEU A 59 -5.33 6.23 -9.52
CA LEU A 59 -5.60 7.65 -9.72
C LEU A 59 -4.77 8.47 -8.71
N GLN A 60 -4.26 9.60 -9.19
CA GLN A 60 -3.68 10.62 -8.35
C GLN A 60 -4.77 11.62 -7.94
N ARG A 61 -4.90 11.81 -6.62
CA ARG A 61 -5.88 12.73 -6.03
C ARG A 61 -5.29 14.13 -5.98
N PHE A 62 -6.10 15.11 -6.36
CA PHE A 62 -5.79 16.52 -6.22
C PHE A 62 -6.86 17.23 -5.40
N VAL A 63 -6.42 18.17 -4.59
CA VAL A 63 -7.26 19.05 -3.76
C VAL A 63 -6.95 20.49 -4.12
N LEU A 64 -7.92 21.37 -3.87
CA LEU A 64 -7.69 22.80 -3.97
C LEU A 64 -7.38 23.35 -2.57
N VAL A 65 -6.24 24.01 -2.43
CA VAL A 65 -5.76 24.59 -1.17
C VAL A 65 -5.39 26.05 -1.40
N SER A 66 -5.68 26.92 -0.45
CA SER A 66 -5.22 28.30 -0.48
C SER A 66 -3.73 28.35 -0.18
N HIS A 67 -2.95 29.01 -1.05
CA HIS A 67 -1.53 29.24 -0.82
C HIS A 67 -1.33 30.04 0.48
N PRO A 68 -0.42 29.63 1.38
CA PRO A 68 -0.28 30.24 2.70
C PRO A 68 0.06 31.72 2.65
N GLU A 69 0.90 32.14 1.69
CA GLU A 69 1.36 33.53 1.59
C GLU A 69 0.49 34.41 0.67
N THR A 70 -0.09 33.83 -0.38
CA THR A 70 -0.75 34.61 -1.45
C THR A 70 -2.27 34.50 -1.40
N GLY A 71 -2.81 33.56 -0.61
CA GLY A 71 -4.24 33.28 -0.53
C GLY A 71 -4.87 32.70 -1.81
N LYS A 72 -4.12 32.63 -2.91
CA LYS A 72 -4.60 32.14 -4.21
C LYS A 72 -4.87 30.64 -4.16
N PRO A 73 -5.89 30.14 -4.87
CA PRO A 73 -6.19 28.71 -4.92
C PRO A 73 -5.14 27.96 -5.75
N TRP A 74 -4.59 26.87 -5.20
CA TRP A 74 -3.58 26.03 -5.84
C TRP A 74 -4.04 24.58 -5.86
N PHE A 75 -3.78 23.90 -6.97
CA PHE A 75 -3.91 22.45 -7.03
C PHE A 75 -2.75 21.80 -6.28
N MET A 76 -3.06 20.95 -5.31
CA MET A 76 -2.06 20.19 -4.57
C MET A 76 -2.35 18.70 -4.68
N PRO A 77 -1.32 17.86 -4.91
CA PRO A 77 -1.50 16.42 -4.85
C PRO A 77 -1.81 16.02 -3.41
N HIS A 78 -2.81 15.16 -3.23
CA HIS A 78 -3.25 14.71 -1.93
C HIS A 78 -3.08 13.21 -1.75
N GLY A 79 -2.97 12.78 -0.49
CA GLY A 79 -2.73 11.38 -0.15
C GLY A 79 -1.27 10.95 -0.38
N LEU A 80 -0.39 11.89 -0.69
CA LEU A 80 1.07 11.72 -0.76
C LEU A 80 1.79 12.29 0.47
N ASP A 81 1.09 13.03 1.33
CA ASP A 81 1.63 13.57 2.59
C ASP A 81 2.17 12.45 3.50
N SER A 82 3.20 12.77 4.28
CA SER A 82 3.94 11.88 5.19
C SER A 82 3.05 11.36 6.33
N LYS A 83 2.16 10.43 6.03
CA LYS A 83 1.69 9.51 7.04
C LYS A 83 2.85 8.57 7.35
N ALA A 84 3.45 8.75 8.53
CA ALA A 84 4.28 7.72 9.13
C ALA A 84 3.54 6.37 9.01
N PRO A 85 4.24 5.27 8.68
CA PRO A 85 3.61 3.94 8.61
C PRO A 85 2.85 3.70 9.92
N ASP A 86 1.53 3.53 9.79
CA ASP A 86 0.61 3.48 10.93
C ASP A 86 0.95 2.26 11.79
N THR A 87 1.33 2.47 13.05
CA THR A 87 1.65 1.39 14.01
C THR A 87 0.42 0.55 14.37
N ARG A 88 -0.78 0.91 13.88
CA ARG A 88 -2.03 0.17 14.10
C ARG A 88 -2.07 -1.20 13.45
N ASP A 89 -1.25 -1.46 12.43
CA ASP A 89 -1.18 -2.79 11.82
C ASP A 89 -0.57 -3.85 12.78
N GLU A 90 0.15 -3.42 13.83
CA GLU A 90 0.73 -4.30 14.86
C GLU A 90 -0.31 -4.95 15.76
N ALA A 91 -1.39 -4.23 16.10
CA ALA A 91 -2.48 -4.78 16.91
C ALA A 91 -3.24 -5.89 16.17
N SER A 92 -3.25 -5.86 14.83
CA SER A 92 -3.79 -6.96 14.03
C SER A 92 -2.80 -8.12 13.90
N GLU A 93 -1.49 -7.86 13.85
CA GLU A 93 -0.48 -8.92 13.71
C GLU A 93 -0.44 -9.87 14.91
N GLY A 94 -0.76 -9.39 16.13
CA GLY A 94 -0.87 -10.24 17.34
C GLY A 94 -1.91 -11.36 17.19
N ASP A 95 -3.14 -11.00 16.82
CA ASP A 95 -4.25 -11.95 16.62
C ASP A 95 -3.99 -12.94 15.47
N TYR A 96 -3.16 -12.58 14.48
CA TYR A 96 -2.84 -13.45 13.36
C TYR A 96 -1.51 -14.23 13.52
N ALA A 97 -0.62 -13.82 14.41
CA ALA A 97 0.62 -14.54 14.72
C ALA A 97 0.33 -15.79 15.54
N GLU A 98 -0.60 -15.72 16.50
CA GLU A 98 -1.06 -16.84 17.31
C GLU A 98 -1.77 -17.92 16.46
N LEU A 99 -2.48 -17.51 15.40
CA LEU A 99 -3.07 -18.43 14.43
C LEU A 99 -2.05 -19.02 13.42
N GLN A 100 -0.87 -18.41 13.27
CA GLN A 100 0.20 -18.89 12.38
C GLN A 100 1.08 -19.94 13.04
N SER A 101 1.33 -19.81 14.35
CA SER A 101 1.97 -20.85 15.15
C SER A 101 1.09 -22.12 15.26
N ALA A 102 -0.23 -21.98 15.26
CA ALA A 102 -1.16 -23.12 15.21
C ALA A 102 -1.14 -23.89 13.88
N GLU A 103 -0.88 -23.22 12.74
CA GLU A 103 -0.72 -23.89 11.43
C GLU A 103 0.64 -24.62 11.29
N GLU A 104 1.65 -24.25 12.09
CA GLU A 104 2.96 -24.92 12.11
C GLU A 104 2.91 -26.30 12.79
N GLN A 105 1.94 -26.53 13.68
CA GLN A 105 1.76 -27.82 14.38
C GLN A 105 0.88 -28.83 13.62
N SER A 106 0.11 -28.37 12.63
CA SER A 106 -0.86 -29.23 11.89
C SER A 106 -0.34 -29.76 10.55
N SER A 107 0.88 -29.42 10.14
CA SER A 107 1.46 -29.81 8.84
C SER A 107 2.54 -30.90 8.97
N GLY A 108 2.35 -31.86 9.87
CA GLY A 108 3.15 -33.07 9.96
C GLY A 108 2.25 -34.31 9.86
N THR A 109 2.60 -35.20 8.93
CA THR A 109 2.05 -36.55 8.71
C THR A 109 0.82 -36.63 7.81
N VAL A 110 1.08 -37.00 6.56
CA VAL A 110 0.11 -37.66 5.67
C VAL A 110 0.31 -39.16 5.87
N ASP A 111 -0.70 -39.87 6.34
CA ASP A 111 -0.89 -41.26 5.96
C ASP A 111 -2.40 -41.57 5.84
N GLU A 112 -2.70 -42.41 4.88
CA GLU A 112 -4.02 -42.72 4.31
C GLU A 112 -4.64 -43.93 5.03
N THR A 113 -5.96 -44.09 4.89
CA THR A 113 -6.76 -45.35 5.01
C THR A 113 -7.83 -45.41 6.13
N THR A 114 -9.06 -45.02 5.73
CA THR A 114 -10.33 -45.80 5.75
C THR A 114 -11.15 -46.07 7.04
N GLN A 115 -12.46 -45.76 6.87
CA GLN A 115 -13.71 -46.33 7.41
C GLN A 115 -14.39 -45.78 8.69
N ASP A 116 -15.55 -45.15 8.44
CA ASP A 116 -16.88 -45.33 9.04
C ASP A 116 -17.04 -45.49 10.56
N ALA A 117 -17.77 -44.57 11.19
CA ALA A 117 -19.08 -44.86 11.80
C ALA A 117 -19.74 -43.60 12.40
N ARG A 118 -21.06 -43.50 12.17
CA ARG A 118 -22.00 -42.62 12.88
C ARG A 118 -21.99 -42.89 14.38
N THR A 119 -22.14 -41.85 15.21
CA THR A 119 -23.03 -41.85 16.40
C THR A 119 -23.27 -40.40 16.82
N GLU A 120 -24.55 -40.03 16.87
CA GLU A 120 -25.08 -38.83 17.51
C GLU A 120 -25.03 -39.02 19.04
N GLN A 121 -24.67 -37.99 19.81
CA GLN A 121 -25.27 -37.80 21.14
C GLN A 121 -25.10 -36.39 21.67
N GLU A 122 -26.17 -35.96 22.33
CA GLU A 122 -26.55 -34.63 22.77
C GLU A 122 -25.87 -34.18 24.08
N LEU A 123 -25.98 -32.86 24.30
CA LEU A 123 -26.23 -32.15 25.58
C LEU A 123 -25.46 -32.54 26.86
N GLU A 124 -24.70 -31.60 27.42
CA GLU A 124 -25.09 -30.86 28.65
C GLU A 124 -23.96 -29.96 29.18
N SER A 125 -24.33 -28.71 29.46
CA SER A 125 -23.65 -27.79 30.37
C SER A 125 -23.96 -28.14 31.84
N PRO A 126 -23.17 -27.66 32.82
CA PRO A 126 -23.78 -26.67 33.72
C PRO A 126 -22.86 -25.54 34.20
N THR A 127 -23.59 -24.48 34.58
CA THR A 127 -23.28 -23.15 35.13
C THR A 127 -22.71 -23.15 36.56
N GLN A 128 -22.21 -21.96 36.98
CA GLN A 128 -22.11 -21.35 38.33
C GLN A 128 -20.65 -21.04 38.75
N ASP A 129 -20.28 -19.94 39.41
CA ASP A 129 -20.86 -18.62 39.68
C ASP A 129 -19.72 -17.76 40.31
N THR A 130 -19.90 -16.45 40.30
CA THR A 130 -19.04 -15.31 40.75
C THR A 130 -18.67 -15.31 42.27
N PRO A 131 -17.75 -14.45 42.82
CA PRO A 131 -17.99 -13.00 42.95
C PRO A 131 -16.77 -12.03 42.89
N SER A 132 -17.06 -10.87 42.27
CA SER A 132 -16.69 -9.47 42.55
C SER A 132 -15.64 -9.11 43.63
N ARG A 133 -14.68 -8.22 43.30
CA ARG A 133 -14.09 -7.26 44.25
C ARG A 133 -13.51 -5.98 43.59
N MET A 134 -14.21 -4.87 43.86
CA MET A 134 -13.77 -3.48 44.08
C MET A 134 -13.23 -2.59 42.93
N GLU A 135 -14.04 -1.56 42.67
CA GLU A 135 -13.71 -0.27 42.07
C GLU A 135 -12.62 0.50 42.86
N MET A 136 -11.75 1.23 42.17
CA MET A 136 -11.41 2.61 42.55
C MET A 136 -10.82 3.39 41.37
N SER A 137 -11.63 4.33 40.87
CA SER A 137 -11.33 5.74 40.60
C SER A 137 -9.95 6.13 40.01
N GLN A 138 -9.95 6.69 38.80
CA GLN A 138 -9.58 8.11 38.52
C GLN A 138 -9.48 8.37 37.00
N GLU A 139 -10.41 9.18 36.49
CA GLU A 139 -10.23 10.04 35.31
C GLU A 139 -10.03 11.50 35.81
N PRO A 140 -9.43 12.45 35.04
CA PRO A 140 -9.65 12.61 33.60
C PRO A 140 -8.40 12.89 32.76
N ALA A 141 -8.14 12.03 31.78
CA ALA A 141 -7.24 12.32 30.64
C ALA A 141 -8.03 12.86 29.42
N GLU A 142 -9.06 13.67 29.67
CA GLU A 142 -10.09 14.01 28.68
C GLU A 142 -9.73 15.15 27.70
N SER A 143 -8.53 15.73 27.76
CA SER A 143 -8.18 16.91 26.93
C SER A 143 -7.33 16.63 25.69
N ALA A 144 -6.75 15.43 25.53
CA ALA A 144 -5.86 15.13 24.40
C ALA A 144 -6.57 14.44 23.20
N VAL A 145 -7.80 13.93 23.40
CA VAL A 145 -8.51 13.14 22.37
C VAL A 145 -9.41 14.00 21.45
N LYS A 146 -9.60 15.30 21.74
CA LYS A 146 -10.52 16.18 20.99
C LYS A 146 -9.85 17.12 19.96
N ALA A 147 -8.59 16.90 19.59
CA ALA A 147 -7.86 17.77 18.65
C ALA A 147 -7.34 17.06 17.39
N ARG A 148 -8.16 16.23 16.74
CA ARG A 148 -8.04 15.99 15.29
C ARG A 148 -9.38 16.26 14.62
N LYS A 149 -9.83 17.52 14.71
CA LYS A 149 -10.88 18.02 13.81
C LYS A 149 -10.40 17.73 12.40
N ALA A 150 -11.06 16.81 11.71
CA ALA A 150 -10.83 16.57 10.30
C ALA A 150 -10.91 17.93 9.60
N THR A 151 -9.77 18.43 9.13
CA THR A 151 -9.76 19.61 8.27
C THR A 151 -10.67 19.27 7.12
N LYS A 152 -11.77 20.02 6.97
CA LYS A 152 -12.75 19.80 5.91
C LYS A 152 -12.00 19.87 4.59
N THR A 153 -11.63 18.71 4.06
CA THR A 153 -10.89 18.60 2.82
C THR A 153 -11.88 19.03 1.74
N GLY A 154 -11.51 20.05 0.96
CA GLY A 154 -12.34 20.56 -0.13
C GLY A 154 -12.68 19.49 -1.18
N PRO A 155 -13.41 19.84 -2.23
CA PRO A 155 -13.73 18.91 -3.31
C PRO A 155 -12.44 18.31 -3.90
N THR A 156 -12.46 17.03 -4.22
CA THR A 156 -11.26 16.30 -4.65
C THR A 156 -11.41 15.73 -6.05
N GLY A 157 -10.41 16.00 -6.88
CA GLY A 157 -10.33 15.55 -8.26
C GLY A 157 -9.44 14.33 -8.36
N TYR A 158 -9.72 13.46 -9.31
CA TYR A 158 -8.94 12.25 -9.56
C TYR A 158 -8.39 12.28 -10.99
N VAL A 159 -7.07 12.33 -11.16
CA VAL A 159 -6.38 12.16 -12.44
C VAL A 159 -5.87 10.74 -12.53
N LEU A 160 -5.74 10.15 -13.72
CA LEU A 160 -4.93 8.95 -13.90
C LEU A 160 -3.49 9.20 -13.40
N SER A 161 -2.96 8.31 -12.56
CA SER A 161 -1.64 8.45 -11.95
C SER A 161 -0.53 8.13 -12.96
N ARG A 162 -0.27 9.04 -13.91
CA ARG A 162 0.76 8.91 -14.95
C ARG A 162 1.51 10.22 -15.14
N GLN A 163 2.83 10.13 -15.27
CA GLN A 163 3.72 11.28 -15.42
C GLN A 163 3.51 12.02 -16.75
N ALA A 164 3.62 11.34 -17.91
CA ALA A 164 3.31 11.93 -19.22
C ALA A 164 1.94 12.63 -19.30
N LEU A 165 0.92 12.12 -18.60
CA LEU A 165 -0.40 12.78 -18.59
C LEU A 165 -0.35 14.14 -17.89
N LEU A 166 0.36 14.24 -16.76
CA LEU A 166 0.51 15.49 -16.03
C LEU A 166 1.41 16.48 -16.78
N GLN A 167 2.44 16.02 -17.48
CA GLN A 167 3.27 16.84 -18.39
C GLN A 167 2.42 17.43 -19.51
N GLY A 168 1.55 16.61 -20.11
CA GLY A 168 0.61 17.03 -21.15
C GLY A 168 -0.37 18.14 -20.73
N PHE A 169 -0.48 18.49 -19.45
CA PHE A 169 -1.33 19.63 -19.05
C PHE A 169 -0.73 20.98 -19.41
N GLN A 170 0.57 21.04 -19.67
CA GLN A 170 1.31 22.28 -19.92
C GLN A 170 1.89 22.36 -21.32
N GLU A 171 2.04 21.23 -22.00
CA GLU A 171 2.42 21.17 -23.40
C GLU A 171 1.32 21.75 -24.29
N LEU A 172 1.60 22.86 -24.98
CA LEU A 172 0.65 23.57 -25.86
C LEU A 172 0.05 22.67 -26.95
N ASN A 173 0.82 21.70 -27.44
CA ASN A 173 0.40 20.77 -28.50
C ASN A 173 -0.26 19.49 -27.97
N SER A 174 -0.39 19.34 -26.64
CA SER A 174 -0.99 18.16 -26.06
C SER A 174 -2.52 18.21 -26.08
N VAL A 175 -3.14 17.07 -26.32
CA VAL A 175 -4.61 16.88 -26.22
C VAL A 175 -5.11 17.20 -24.81
N TYR A 176 -4.23 17.14 -23.81
CA TYR A 176 -4.54 17.39 -22.41
C TYR A 176 -4.17 18.79 -21.94
N PHE A 177 -3.76 19.70 -22.83
CA PHE A 177 -3.39 21.06 -22.46
C PHE A 177 -4.48 21.73 -21.61
N ASN A 178 -4.11 22.33 -20.48
CA ASN A 178 -5.02 22.88 -19.47
C ASN A 178 -6.05 21.87 -18.90
N GLY A 179 -5.78 20.57 -18.98
CA GLY A 179 -6.67 19.49 -18.53
C GLY A 179 -7.03 19.58 -17.04
N TYR A 180 -6.14 20.14 -16.22
CA TYR A 180 -6.36 20.39 -14.79
C TYR A 180 -7.62 21.24 -14.51
N LYS A 181 -8.03 22.14 -15.43
CA LYS A 181 -9.26 22.94 -15.30
C LYS A 181 -10.54 22.09 -15.31
N LYS A 182 -10.45 20.81 -15.70
CA LYS A 182 -11.56 19.84 -15.70
C LYS A 182 -11.63 19.00 -14.40
N LEU A 183 -10.59 19.01 -13.57
CA LEU A 183 -10.43 18.06 -12.45
C LEU A 183 -11.56 18.04 -11.43
N LEU A 184 -12.10 19.22 -11.14
CA LEU A 184 -13.11 19.42 -10.12
C LEU A 184 -14.48 19.80 -10.71
N ARG A 185 -14.62 19.78 -12.04
CA ARG A 185 -15.90 20.12 -12.71
C ARG A 185 -17.02 19.14 -12.39
N MET A 186 -16.70 17.85 -12.20
CA MET A 186 -17.72 16.87 -11.79
C MET A 186 -18.16 17.04 -10.33
N SER A 187 -17.43 17.84 -9.54
CA SER A 187 -17.75 18.16 -8.15
C SER A 187 -18.52 19.47 -8.01
N SER A 188 -18.74 20.23 -9.09
CA SER A 188 -19.59 21.42 -9.07
C SER A 188 -21.07 21.02 -9.20
N SER A 189 -21.65 20.50 -8.13
CA SER A 189 -23.11 20.48 -8.02
C SER A 189 -23.61 21.92 -7.92
N GLY A 190 -24.62 22.28 -8.72
CA GLY A 190 -25.07 23.65 -8.97
C GLY A 190 -25.22 24.50 -7.69
N GLY A 191 -24.64 25.70 -7.71
CA GLY A 191 -24.73 26.71 -6.65
C GLY A 191 -23.39 27.16 -6.04
N THR A 192 -22.28 26.48 -6.32
CA THR A 192 -20.96 26.89 -5.78
C THR A 192 -20.17 27.79 -6.75
N ASN A 193 -19.50 28.82 -6.22
CA ASN A 193 -18.51 29.65 -6.94
C ASN A 193 -17.25 28.88 -7.40
N LEU A 194 -17.26 27.55 -7.34
CA LEU A 194 -16.13 26.69 -7.67
C LEU A 194 -15.62 26.95 -9.10
N GLY A 195 -16.50 27.23 -10.06
CA GLY A 195 -16.09 27.57 -11.43
C GLY A 195 -15.16 28.79 -11.50
N ALA A 196 -15.48 29.86 -10.77
CA ALA A 196 -14.66 31.08 -10.72
C ALA A 196 -13.32 30.82 -9.99
N VAL A 197 -13.35 30.05 -8.89
CA VAL A 197 -12.14 29.66 -8.15
C VAL A 197 -11.23 28.77 -8.99
N LEU A 198 -11.78 27.85 -9.79
CA LEU A 198 -11.00 27.02 -10.72
C LEU A 198 -10.38 27.84 -11.86
N GLY A 199 -11.03 28.93 -12.26
CA GLY A 199 -10.49 29.87 -13.25
C GLY A 199 -9.26 30.63 -12.76
N SER A 200 -9.20 30.94 -11.46
CA SER A 200 -8.07 31.58 -10.80
C SER A 200 -7.08 30.61 -10.15
N ALA A 201 -7.33 29.30 -10.26
CA ALA A 201 -6.50 28.28 -9.64
C ALA A 201 -5.19 28.06 -10.39
N ASN A 202 -4.09 28.12 -9.64
CA ASN A 202 -2.75 27.88 -10.18
C ASN A 202 -2.45 26.39 -10.20
N TRP A 203 -1.87 25.96 -11.33
CA TRP A 203 -1.25 24.66 -11.50
C TRP A 203 0.26 24.85 -11.55
N HIS A 204 1.01 24.08 -10.77
CA HIS A 204 2.48 24.17 -10.75
C HIS A 204 3.06 23.74 -12.11
N SER A 205 4.12 24.41 -12.57
CA SER A 205 4.78 24.13 -13.86
C SER A 205 5.46 22.74 -13.89
N GLU A 206 5.86 22.21 -12.75
CA GLU A 206 6.47 20.87 -12.68
C GLU A 206 5.67 19.96 -11.76
N MET A 207 4.33 20.03 -11.84
CA MET A 207 3.47 19.23 -10.97
C MET A 207 3.72 17.72 -11.11
N ASP A 208 4.09 17.27 -12.31
CA ASP A 208 4.45 15.89 -12.59
C ASP A 208 5.72 15.46 -11.82
N ALA A 209 6.76 16.31 -11.80
CA ALA A 209 7.98 16.07 -11.05
C ALA A 209 7.78 16.19 -9.55
N VAL A 210 6.97 17.16 -9.08
CA VAL A 210 6.59 17.30 -7.67
C VAL A 210 5.89 16.04 -7.17
N VAL A 211 4.94 15.51 -7.94
CA VAL A 211 4.24 14.25 -7.60
C VAL A 211 5.22 13.07 -7.55
N LEU A 212 6.13 12.97 -8.53
CA LEU A 212 7.16 11.94 -8.56
C LEU A 212 8.03 11.99 -7.30
N GLU A 213 8.50 13.18 -6.96
CA GLU A 213 9.39 13.41 -5.84
C GLU A 213 8.74 13.10 -4.49
N LEU A 214 7.48 13.47 -4.32
CA LEU A 214 6.70 13.09 -3.13
C LEU A 214 6.51 11.56 -3.02
N MET A 215 6.26 10.87 -4.13
CA MET A 215 6.18 9.40 -4.13
C MET A 215 7.52 8.76 -3.78
N ARG A 216 8.62 9.22 -4.38
CA ARG A 216 9.98 8.74 -4.11
C ARG A 216 10.36 8.94 -2.66
N ARG A 217 10.16 10.14 -2.13
CA ARG A 217 10.40 10.47 -0.71
C ARG A 217 9.65 9.52 0.21
N ARG A 218 8.38 9.25 -0.08
CA ARG A 218 7.57 8.37 0.78
C ARG A 218 8.03 6.91 0.74
N VAL A 219 8.43 6.42 -0.43
CA VAL A 219 9.01 5.07 -0.55
C VAL A 219 10.34 5.02 0.21
N PHE A 220 11.19 6.04 0.08
CA PHE A 220 12.45 6.16 0.80
C PHE A 220 12.25 6.15 2.32
N ASP A 221 11.39 7.01 2.85
CA ASP A 221 11.10 7.11 4.30
C ASP A 221 10.56 5.78 4.84
N ALA A 222 9.69 5.10 4.09
CA ALA A 222 9.14 3.80 4.48
C ALA A 222 10.18 2.66 4.43
N LEU A 223 11.09 2.67 3.46
CA LEU A 223 12.20 1.71 3.40
C LEU A 223 13.12 1.85 4.60
N LEU A 224 13.51 3.09 4.94
CA LEU A 224 14.32 3.36 6.14
C LEU A 224 13.63 2.89 7.42
N PHE A 225 12.33 3.18 7.55
CA PHE A 225 11.55 2.74 8.70
C PHE A 225 11.57 1.21 8.87
N PHE A 226 11.30 0.45 7.80
CA PHE A 226 11.29 -1.01 7.88
C PHE A 226 12.70 -1.62 8.01
N ALA A 227 13.73 -0.97 7.44
CA ALA A 227 15.11 -1.39 7.62
C ALA A 227 15.55 -1.21 9.07
N LYS A 228 15.24 -0.05 9.69
CA LYS A 228 15.49 0.22 11.11
C LYS A 228 14.78 -0.78 12.02
N LYS A 229 13.48 -1.02 11.79
CA LYS A 229 12.72 -2.03 12.55
C LYS A 229 13.27 -3.44 12.39
N SER A 230 13.83 -3.78 11.23
CA SER A 230 14.43 -5.10 11.02
C SER A 230 15.72 -5.28 11.82
N GLY A 231 16.47 -4.20 12.04
CA GLY A 231 17.67 -4.19 12.89
C GLY A 231 17.35 -4.18 14.38
N GLU A 232 16.41 -3.33 14.84
CA GLU A 232 16.12 -3.13 16.26
C GLU A 232 15.27 -4.23 16.89
N GLU A 233 14.21 -4.68 16.20
CA GLU A 233 13.24 -5.64 16.74
C GLU A 233 13.53 -7.09 16.30
N GLY A 234 14.58 -7.30 15.51
CA GLY A 234 14.92 -8.60 14.91
C GLY A 234 13.84 -9.15 13.96
N ARG A 235 12.83 -8.34 13.62
CA ARG A 235 11.72 -8.74 12.76
C ARG A 235 12.17 -8.72 11.30
N LYS A 236 12.01 -9.85 10.62
CA LYS A 236 12.41 -10.02 9.20
C LYS A 236 11.43 -9.32 8.22
N TYR A 237 11.35 -7.99 8.25
CA TYR A 237 10.58 -7.21 7.26
C TYR A 237 11.37 -7.03 5.96
N VAL A 238 12.66 -6.70 6.08
CA VAL A 238 13.61 -6.61 4.98
C VAL A 238 14.68 -7.67 5.19
N VAL A 239 14.88 -8.55 4.20
CA VAL A 239 15.85 -9.65 4.27
C VAL A 239 16.83 -9.54 3.11
N LYS A 240 18.13 -9.43 3.41
CA LYS A 240 19.20 -9.46 2.40
C LYS A 240 19.22 -10.84 1.72
N CYS A 241 19.28 -10.84 0.40
CA CYS A 241 19.44 -12.05 -0.42
C CYS A 241 20.72 -11.89 -1.24
N GLU A 242 21.57 -12.92 -1.31
CA GLU A 242 22.78 -12.88 -2.13
C GLU A 242 22.46 -13.32 -3.56
N ARG A 243 21.59 -14.33 -3.68
CA ARG A 243 21.17 -14.90 -4.96
C ARG A 243 19.66 -14.82 -5.10
N TRP A 244 19.20 -14.75 -6.36
CA TRP A 244 17.77 -14.80 -6.70
C TRP A 244 17.07 -16.06 -6.16
N ASN A 245 17.81 -17.17 -6.04
CA ASN A 245 17.27 -18.44 -5.55
C ASN A 245 17.02 -18.47 -4.04
N ASP A 246 17.66 -17.61 -3.24
CA ASP A 246 17.53 -17.61 -1.77
C ASP A 246 16.08 -17.30 -1.34
N VAL A 247 15.37 -16.57 -2.20
CA VAL A 247 13.96 -16.21 -2.04
C VAL A 247 13.05 -17.43 -1.95
N LYS A 248 13.43 -18.56 -2.57
CA LYS A 248 12.67 -19.82 -2.52
C LYS A 248 12.65 -20.41 -1.11
N ALA A 249 13.65 -20.17 -0.29
CA ALA A 249 13.70 -20.65 1.09
C ALA A 249 12.83 -19.83 2.06
N LEU A 250 12.41 -18.62 1.66
CA LEU A 250 11.71 -17.70 2.55
C LEU A 250 10.19 -17.94 2.57
N LYS A 251 9.61 -18.04 3.78
CA LYS A 251 8.19 -18.33 4.04
C LYS A 251 7.27 -17.15 3.72
N HIS A 252 7.71 -15.92 4.03
CA HIS A 252 6.92 -14.71 3.80
C HIS A 252 7.48 -13.95 2.60
N ARG A 253 6.72 -13.96 1.49
CA ARG A 253 7.14 -13.37 0.22
C ARG A 253 6.18 -12.23 -0.14
N GLY A 254 6.71 -11.02 -0.27
CA GLY A 254 5.97 -9.84 -0.74
C GLY A 254 6.46 -9.42 -2.12
N CYS A 255 7.57 -8.68 -2.16
CA CYS A 255 8.23 -8.28 -3.40
C CYS A 255 9.76 -8.24 -3.23
N LEU A 256 10.48 -8.23 -4.35
CA LEU A 256 11.93 -8.10 -4.39
C LEU A 256 12.34 -6.67 -4.71
N LEU A 257 13.40 -6.22 -4.04
CA LEU A 257 14.00 -4.91 -4.19
C LEU A 257 15.42 -5.10 -4.71
N PHE A 258 15.71 -4.49 -5.85
CA PHE A 258 17.04 -4.46 -6.44
C PHE A 258 17.63 -3.06 -6.25
N LEU A 259 18.74 -2.96 -5.50
CA LEU A 259 19.42 -1.70 -5.18
C LEU A 259 20.69 -1.47 -6.01
N GLY A 260 21.02 -2.38 -6.92
CA GLY A 260 22.30 -2.36 -7.64
C GLY A 260 23.48 -2.71 -6.75
N LEU A 261 24.69 -2.74 -7.32
CA LEU A 261 25.90 -2.98 -6.54
C LEU A 261 26.29 -1.72 -5.73
N PRO A 262 26.89 -1.88 -4.54
CA PRO A 262 27.53 -0.77 -3.88
C PRO A 262 28.75 -0.29 -4.69
N GLU A 263 29.01 1.02 -4.68
CA GLU A 263 30.19 1.62 -5.31
C GLU A 263 31.46 0.93 -4.78
N GLY A 264 32.22 0.31 -5.68
CA GLY A 264 33.46 -0.41 -5.35
C GLY A 264 33.34 -1.94 -5.18
N ALA A 265 32.17 -2.54 -5.40
CA ALA A 265 32.04 -4.00 -5.42
C ALA A 265 32.67 -4.63 -6.67
N THR A 266 33.31 -5.79 -6.50
CA THR A 266 33.89 -6.55 -7.60
C THR A 266 32.81 -7.13 -8.53
N PRO A 267 33.04 -7.18 -9.86
CA PRO A 267 32.06 -7.64 -10.85
C PRO A 267 31.65 -9.12 -10.70
N ASP A 268 32.31 -9.89 -9.84
CA ASP A 268 31.97 -11.30 -9.57
C ASP A 268 30.79 -11.47 -8.59
N SER A 269 30.37 -10.40 -7.89
CA SER A 269 29.24 -10.41 -6.95
C SER A 269 27.91 -9.96 -7.58
N VAL A 270 27.90 -9.77 -8.90
CA VAL A 270 26.78 -9.23 -9.66
C VAL A 270 25.66 -10.29 -9.74
N PRO A 271 24.41 -9.98 -9.38
CA PRO A 271 23.29 -10.67 -9.99
C PRO A 271 23.40 -10.39 -11.49
N GLN A 272 23.76 -11.39 -12.31
CA GLN A 272 24.13 -11.35 -13.74
C GLN A 272 23.25 -10.49 -14.67
N TYR A 273 22.16 -9.92 -14.17
CA TYR A 273 21.18 -9.15 -14.90
C TYR A 273 20.59 -8.05 -14.00
N ALA A 274 20.67 -6.79 -14.46
CA ALA A 274 19.91 -5.70 -13.87
C ALA A 274 18.44 -5.80 -14.34
N PRO A 275 17.47 -6.00 -13.42
CA PRO A 275 16.09 -6.21 -13.81
C PRO A 275 15.53 -4.93 -14.48
N PRO A 276 14.84 -5.06 -15.62
CA PRO A 276 14.14 -3.96 -16.22
C PRO A 276 13.06 -3.47 -15.27
N ARG A 277 12.58 -2.27 -15.55
CA ARG A 277 11.71 -1.56 -14.65
C ARG A 277 10.44 -2.33 -14.25
N LEU A 278 9.86 -3.09 -15.17
CA LEU A 278 8.73 -4.00 -14.92
C LEU A 278 9.24 -5.43 -14.99
N SER A 279 9.65 -5.96 -13.84
CA SER A 279 10.19 -7.32 -13.75
C SER A 279 9.39 -8.18 -12.80
N VAL A 280 9.27 -9.46 -13.14
CA VAL A 280 8.73 -10.49 -12.27
C VAL A 280 9.71 -11.65 -12.19
N MET A 281 9.84 -12.24 -11.02
CA MET A 281 10.64 -13.44 -10.80
C MET A 281 9.73 -14.63 -10.54
N ASP A 282 9.96 -15.73 -11.26
CA ASP A 282 9.29 -16.99 -11.03
C ASP A 282 10.01 -17.80 -9.93
N VAL A 283 9.28 -18.11 -8.86
CA VAL A 283 9.79 -18.83 -7.69
C VAL A 283 9.65 -20.35 -7.82
N GLY A 284 8.90 -20.82 -8.82
CA GLY A 284 8.65 -22.25 -9.10
C GLY A 284 7.16 -22.63 -9.09
N PRO A 285 6.83 -23.94 -9.08
CA PRO A 285 5.47 -24.45 -9.24
C PRO A 285 4.65 -24.38 -7.94
N VAL A 286 4.62 -23.22 -7.29
CA VAL A 286 3.77 -22.99 -6.11
C VAL A 286 2.39 -22.53 -6.57
N LYS A 287 1.30 -23.06 -5.98
CA LYS A 287 -0.08 -22.67 -6.33
C LYS A 287 -0.37 -21.17 -6.10
N LEU A 288 0.33 -20.53 -5.17
CA LEU A 288 0.18 -19.12 -4.82
C LEU A 288 1.55 -18.48 -4.58
N GLY A 289 1.75 -17.26 -5.08
CA GLY A 289 3.03 -16.56 -4.98
C GLY A 289 4.13 -17.18 -5.84
N SER A 290 3.76 -17.84 -6.94
CA SER A 290 4.69 -18.34 -7.95
C SER A 290 5.44 -17.21 -8.65
N LYS A 291 4.83 -16.02 -8.76
CA LYS A 291 5.44 -14.82 -9.34
C LYS A 291 5.60 -13.74 -8.28
N LEU A 292 6.80 -13.18 -8.18
CA LEU A 292 7.09 -12.03 -7.32
C LEU A 292 7.46 -10.83 -8.17
N ALA A 293 6.91 -9.67 -7.85
CA ALA A 293 7.36 -8.43 -8.49
C ALA A 293 8.77 -8.06 -8.02
N VAL A 294 9.57 -7.60 -8.96
CA VAL A 294 10.92 -7.10 -8.75
C VAL A 294 10.90 -5.60 -9.05
N HIS A 295 11.27 -4.80 -8.05
CA HIS A 295 11.36 -3.36 -8.15
C HIS A 295 12.82 -2.92 -8.22
N ASN A 296 13.21 -2.33 -9.35
CA ASN A 296 14.53 -1.72 -9.52
C ASN A 296 14.55 -0.35 -8.83
N LEU A 297 15.09 -0.28 -7.61
CA LEU A 297 15.10 0.94 -6.82
C LEU A 297 16.05 2.01 -7.38
N HIS A 298 17.09 1.61 -8.11
CA HIS A 298 17.98 2.56 -8.82
C HIS A 298 17.18 3.42 -9.80
N VAL A 299 16.33 2.78 -10.61
CA VAL A 299 15.45 3.45 -11.56
C VAL A 299 14.31 4.21 -10.85
N LEU A 300 13.71 3.60 -9.83
CA LEU A 300 12.52 4.16 -9.17
C LEU A 300 12.85 5.37 -8.28
N LEU A 301 13.93 5.32 -7.51
CA LEU A 301 14.31 6.37 -6.55
C LEU A 301 15.36 7.34 -7.10
N GLY A 302 16.18 6.90 -8.05
CA GLY A 302 17.33 7.66 -8.53
C GLY A 302 18.57 7.49 -7.64
N GLU A 303 19.73 7.80 -8.20
CA GLU A 303 21.04 7.47 -7.62
C GLU A 303 21.30 8.19 -6.29
N GLU A 304 20.96 9.48 -6.22
CA GLU A 304 21.14 10.31 -5.01
C GLU A 304 20.43 9.71 -3.78
N ARG A 305 19.18 9.26 -3.97
CA ARG A 305 18.38 8.67 -2.89
C ARG A 305 18.88 7.29 -2.53
N ILE A 306 19.41 6.51 -3.48
CA ILE A 306 20.04 5.22 -3.17
C ILE A 306 21.34 5.40 -2.38
N ALA A 307 22.19 6.35 -2.76
CA ALA A 307 23.39 6.68 -2.02
C ALA A 307 23.06 7.05 -0.57
N ARG A 308 22.05 7.92 -0.38
CA ARG A 308 21.53 8.25 0.95
C ARG A 308 20.95 7.05 1.70
N LEU A 309 20.22 6.17 1.01
CA LEU A 309 19.63 4.97 1.62
C LEU A 309 20.71 4.03 2.17
N ARG A 310 21.82 3.87 1.44
CA ARG A 310 22.99 3.08 1.87
C ARG A 310 23.74 3.74 3.03
N GLN A 311 23.79 5.07 3.05
CA GLN A 311 24.42 5.83 4.13
C GLN A 311 23.61 5.72 5.44
N GLU A 312 22.28 5.88 5.36
CA GLU A 312 21.39 5.96 6.51
C GLU A 312 20.99 4.57 7.08
N SER A 313 21.15 3.48 6.32
CA SER A 313 20.78 2.13 6.77
C SER A 313 21.94 1.13 6.68
N GLU A 314 22.33 0.58 7.83
CA GLU A 314 23.36 -0.47 7.92
C GLU A 314 22.96 -1.74 7.16
N LEU A 315 21.68 -2.13 7.22
CA LEU A 315 21.17 -3.33 6.55
C LEU A 315 21.27 -3.23 5.02
N LEU A 316 21.01 -2.04 4.48
CA LEU A 316 20.94 -1.80 3.03
C LEU A 316 22.30 -1.40 2.42
N ARG A 317 23.32 -1.15 3.24
CA ARG A 317 24.62 -0.62 2.81
C ARG A 317 25.31 -1.53 1.79
N ASP A 318 25.42 -2.82 2.10
CA ASP A 318 26.29 -3.77 1.39
C ASP A 318 25.54 -4.81 0.56
N GLY A 319 24.22 -4.66 0.38
CA GLY A 319 23.42 -5.60 -0.39
C GLY A 319 22.99 -5.05 -1.75
N SER A 320 22.78 -5.98 -2.69
CA SER A 320 22.25 -5.70 -4.03
C SER A 320 20.79 -6.13 -4.19
N LEU A 321 20.38 -7.18 -3.48
CA LEU A 321 19.05 -7.77 -3.54
C LEU A 321 18.45 -7.92 -2.14
N PHE A 322 17.19 -7.52 -1.98
CA PHE A 322 16.46 -7.63 -0.72
C PHE A 322 15.04 -8.13 -0.97
N LEU A 323 14.54 -8.98 -0.07
CA LEU A 323 13.14 -9.37 -0.04
C LEU A 323 12.39 -8.50 0.97
N LEU A 324 11.30 -7.90 0.52
CA LEU A 324 10.32 -7.25 1.38
C LEU A 324 9.20 -8.26 1.69
N GLY A 325 9.04 -8.59 2.97
CA GLY A 325 8.10 -9.61 3.45
C GLY A 325 7.13 -9.09 4.50
N ARG A 326 6.23 -9.98 4.96
CA ARG A 326 5.21 -9.75 6.00
C ARG A 326 4.08 -8.79 5.58
N GLN A 327 3.06 -8.71 6.44
CA GLN A 327 1.84 -7.95 6.22
C GLN A 327 2.03 -6.45 6.50
N ALA A 328 2.82 -6.08 7.51
CA ALA A 328 3.12 -4.68 7.81
C ALA A 328 3.70 -3.91 6.61
N THR A 329 4.45 -4.59 5.72
CA THR A 329 5.08 -3.95 4.56
C THR A 329 4.14 -3.75 3.37
N LEU A 330 2.87 -4.17 3.45
CA LEU A 330 1.93 -4.09 2.32
C LEU A 330 1.73 -2.67 1.81
N ASN A 331 1.68 -1.68 2.71
CA ASN A 331 1.55 -0.28 2.30
C ASN A 331 2.77 0.18 1.50
N LEU A 332 3.98 -0.26 1.86
CA LEU A 332 5.20 0.01 1.11
C LEU A 332 5.17 -0.71 -0.25
N GLN A 333 4.75 -1.97 -0.31
CA GLN A 333 4.59 -2.71 -1.57
C GLN A 333 3.61 -2.00 -2.52
N MET A 334 2.49 -1.50 -1.99
CA MET A 334 1.52 -0.71 -2.75
C MET A 334 2.10 0.62 -3.23
N LEU A 335 2.92 1.30 -2.42
CA LEU A 335 3.60 2.55 -2.82
C LEU A 335 4.63 2.31 -3.93
N LEU A 336 5.44 1.26 -3.81
CA LEU A 336 6.39 0.85 -4.85
C LEU A 336 5.67 0.57 -6.17
N TRP A 337 4.56 -0.17 -6.12
CA TRP A 337 3.77 -0.44 -7.32
C TRP A 337 3.16 0.83 -7.91
N LYS A 338 2.65 1.74 -7.07
CA LYS A 338 2.10 3.02 -7.53
C LYS A 338 3.16 3.90 -8.18
N LEU A 339 4.35 4.02 -7.59
CA LEU A 339 5.49 4.75 -8.14
C LEU A 339 5.95 4.14 -9.47
N GLN A 340 6.08 2.81 -9.51
CA GLN A 340 6.43 2.10 -10.72
C GLN A 340 5.39 2.30 -11.82
N GLY A 341 4.09 2.32 -11.50
CA GLY A 341 3.04 2.67 -12.46
C GLY A 341 3.13 4.13 -12.91
N TYR A 342 3.40 5.06 -12.00
CA TYR A 342 3.39 6.49 -12.29
C TYR A 342 4.32 6.89 -13.44
N MET A 343 5.55 6.35 -13.47
CA MET A 343 6.50 6.71 -14.53
C MET A 343 6.40 5.77 -15.75
N ALA A 344 5.58 4.69 -15.73
CA ALA A 344 5.79 3.47 -16.56
C ALA A 344 5.69 3.66 -18.08
N TRP A 345 5.25 4.83 -18.50
CA TRP A 345 4.89 5.14 -19.89
C TRP A 345 5.68 6.31 -20.46
N ASP A 346 6.68 6.81 -19.74
CA ASP A 346 7.57 7.87 -20.22
C ASP A 346 8.79 7.20 -20.86
N GLN A 347 8.73 7.06 -22.18
CA GLN A 347 9.80 6.69 -23.12
C GLN A 347 10.07 5.19 -23.40
N THR A 348 10.08 4.94 -24.71
CA THR A 348 10.72 3.89 -25.50
C THR A 348 11.57 2.94 -24.67
N GLN A 349 11.10 1.71 -24.51
CA GLN A 349 12.01 0.59 -24.30
C GLN A 349 13.04 0.70 -25.43
N GLU A 350 14.28 1.08 -25.13
CA GLU A 350 15.40 0.65 -25.96
C GLU A 350 15.28 -0.87 -26.00
N THR A 351 14.69 -1.35 -27.09
CA THR A 351 14.69 -2.73 -27.45
C THR A 351 16.16 -3.10 -27.60
N SER A 352 16.78 -3.65 -26.55
CA SER A 352 17.93 -4.52 -26.70
C SER A 352 17.44 -5.83 -27.33
N SER A 353 16.94 -5.72 -28.56
CA SER A 353 16.80 -6.77 -29.55
C SER A 353 17.81 -6.44 -30.65
N ALA A 354 19.07 -6.68 -30.34
CA ALA A 354 20.22 -6.79 -31.23
C ALA A 354 21.23 -7.61 -30.39
N ASP A 355 21.62 -8.83 -30.68
CA ASP A 355 21.51 -9.66 -31.86
C ASP A 355 21.47 -11.13 -31.40
N HIS A 356 20.43 -11.86 -31.79
CA HIS A 356 20.47 -13.32 -31.82
C HIS A 356 20.09 -13.75 -33.25
N GLU A 357 20.89 -13.31 -34.21
CA GLU A 357 20.93 -13.89 -35.55
C GLU A 357 22.40 -14.05 -35.99
N SER A 358 22.78 -15.30 -36.22
CA SER A 358 23.83 -15.75 -37.15
C SER A 358 25.30 -15.52 -36.78
N ASN A 359 25.95 -16.53 -36.19
CA ASN A 359 26.80 -17.48 -36.93
C ASN A 359 27.20 -18.67 -36.05
#